data_AF-A0A415ZLN7-F1
#
_entry.id   AF-A0A415ZLN7-F1
#
_cell.length_a   1.000
_cell.length_b   1.000
_cell.length_c   1.000
_cell.angle_alpha   90.00
_cell.angle_beta   90.00
_cell.angle_gamma   90.00
#
_symmetry.space_group_name_H-M   'P 1'
#
loop_
_entity.id
_entity.type
_entity.pdbx_description
1 polymer ?
#
loop_
_entity_poly.entity_id
_entity_poly.type
_entity_poly.pdbx_seq_one_letter_code
_entity_poly.pdbx_strand_id
1 'polypeptide(L)' 'MNKMNRKQLSDLISRIETIHEELDEIKDGEEEKFDNMPENLQDSEKGEALSEIIDFLDSASESLNECVESIQSAIDN' A
#
# COMPACT_ATOMS: atom_id res chain seq x y z
N MET A 1 -28.22 2.26 2.63
CA MET A 1 -27.78 0.83 2.69
C MET A 1 -28.37 0.11 3.92
N ASN A 2 -28.50 -1.23 3.95
CA ASN A 2 -28.97 -1.94 5.16
C ASN A 2 -27.83 -2.14 6.20
N LYS A 3 -28.19 -2.43 7.45
CA LYS A 3 -27.22 -2.56 8.57
C LYS A 3 -26.23 -3.71 8.39
N MET A 4 -26.64 -4.83 7.79
CA MET A 4 -25.77 -5.98 7.56
C MET A 4 -24.67 -5.64 6.55
N ASN A 5 -25.07 -5.08 5.41
CA ASN A 5 -24.14 -4.67 4.35
C ASN A 5 -23.15 -3.62 4.86
N ARG A 6 -23.62 -2.62 5.64
CA ARG A 6 -22.73 -1.62 6.26
C ARG A 6 -21.67 -2.27 7.15
N LYS A 7 -22.07 -3.25 7.98
CA LYS A 7 -21.13 -3.99 8.82
C LYS A 7 -20.09 -4.75 7.98
N GLN A 8 -20.55 -5.46 6.94
CA GLN A 8 -19.64 -6.20 6.06
C GLN A 8 -18.64 -5.28 5.34
N LEU A 9 -19.07 -4.08 4.93
CA LEU A 9 -18.17 -3.09 4.34
C LEU A 9 -17.17 -2.54 5.35
N SER A 10 -17.57 -2.29 6.60
CA SER A 10 -16.62 -1.91 7.67
C SER A 10 -15.60 -3.02 7.93
N ASP A 11 -16.03 -4.28 7.96
CA ASP A 11 -15.12 -5.43 8.12
C ASP A 11 -14.14 -5.54 6.92
N LEU A 12 -14.55 -5.13 5.71
CA LEU A 12 -13.66 -5.04 4.55
C LEU A 12 -12.65 -3.90 4.68
N ILE A 13 -13.07 -2.72 5.15
CA ILE A 13 -12.15 -1.61 5.43
C ILE A 13 -11.05 -2.06 6.39
N SER A 14 -11.40 -2.69 7.52
CA SER A 14 -10.39 -3.16 8.48
C SER A 14 -9.42 -4.18 7.89
N ARG A 15 -9.86 -5.01 6.94
CA ARG A 15 -8.96 -5.94 6.23
C ARG A 15 -8.06 -5.22 5.24
N ILE A 16 -8.56 -4.17 4.59
CA ILE A 16 -7.75 -3.34 3.70
C ILE A 16 -6.68 -2.60 4.50
N GLU A 17 -7.02 -2.08 5.69
CA GLU A 17 -6.07 -1.44 6.60
C GLU A 17 -4.97 -2.42 7.03
N THR A 18 -5.29 -3.66 7.38
CA THR A 18 -4.27 -4.69 7.66
C THR A 18 -3.37 -4.97 6.46
N ILE A 19 -3.94 -5.05 5.25
CA ILE A 19 -3.14 -5.23 4.03
C ILE A 19 -2.23 -4.02 3.78
N HIS A 20 -2.71 -2.81 4.10
CA HIS A 20 -1.91 -1.59 3.97
C HIS A 20 -0.72 -1.62 4.94
N GLU A 21 -0.92 -2.03 6.19
CA GLU A 21 0.18 -2.19 7.17
C GLU A 21 1.22 -3.23 6.67
N GLU A 22 0.76 -4.40 6.20
CA GLU A 22 1.65 -5.44 5.64
C GLU A 22 2.42 -4.95 4.39
N LEU A 23 1.78 -4.12 3.57
CA LEU A 23 2.39 -3.54 2.37
C LEU A 23 3.46 -2.52 2.73
N ASP A 24 3.19 -1.64 3.70
CA ASP A 24 4.14 -0.66 4.21
C ASP A 24 5.37 -1.34 4.82
N GLU A 25 5.18 -2.40 5.62
CA GLU A 25 6.30 -3.17 6.18
C GLU A 25 7.22 -3.77 5.10
N ILE A 26 6.63 -4.25 3.99
CA ILE A 26 7.41 -4.76 2.86
C ILE A 26 8.16 -3.63 2.15
N LYS A 27 7.49 -2.49 1.92
CA LYS A 27 8.06 -1.33 1.26
C LYS A 27 9.24 -0.77 2.05
N ASP A 28 9.08 -0.57 3.35
CA ASP A 28 10.15 -0.12 4.26
C ASP A 28 11.36 -1.06 4.15
N GLY A 29 11.11 -2.37 4.04
CA GLY A 29 12.16 -3.37 3.82
C GLY A 29 12.87 -3.27 2.46
N GLU A 30 12.19 -2.85 1.39
CA GLU A 30 12.83 -2.59 0.08
C GLU A 30 13.57 -1.25 0.08
N GLU A 31 13.03 -0.20 0.72
CA GLU A 31 13.71 1.09 0.91
C GLU A 31 15.00 0.93 1.71
N GLU A 32 14.97 0.18 2.82
CA GLU A 32 16.19 -0.12 3.58
C GLU A 32 17.24 -0.86 2.72
N LYS A 33 16.83 -1.77 1.82
CA LYS A 33 17.78 -2.45 0.91
C LYS A 33 18.39 -1.48 -0.10
N PHE A 34 17.60 -0.52 -0.58
CA PHE A 34 18.06 0.50 -1.51
C PHE A 34 19.02 1.47 -0.83
N ASP A 35 18.66 1.98 0.34
CA ASP A 35 19.46 2.92 1.13
C ASP A 35 20.79 2.31 1.59
N ASN A 36 20.79 1.03 1.93
CA ASN A 36 22.01 0.31 2.31
C ASN A 36 22.87 -0.11 1.11
N MET A 37 22.42 0.11 -0.13
CA MET A 37 23.18 -0.21 -1.32
C MET A 37 24.33 0.79 -1.54
N PRO A 38 25.51 0.36 -2.00
CA PRO A 38 26.56 1.28 -2.45
C PRO A 38 26.04 2.24 -3.53
N GLU A 39 26.40 3.51 -3.46
CA GLU A 39 25.93 4.56 -4.38
C GLU A 39 26.16 4.21 -5.86
N ASN A 40 27.29 3.58 -6.18
CA ASN A 40 27.58 3.12 -7.55
C ASN A 40 26.68 1.98 -8.06
N LEU A 41 25.91 1.33 -7.18
CA LEU A 41 24.93 0.30 -7.50
C LEU A 41 23.50 0.84 -7.46
N GLN A 42 23.23 1.95 -6.75
CA GLN A 42 21.93 2.63 -6.79
C GLN A 42 21.63 3.13 -8.20
N ASP A 43 22.63 3.64 -8.92
CA ASP A 43 22.52 4.06 -10.33
C ASP A 43 22.64 2.90 -11.33
N SER A 44 22.71 1.65 -10.87
CA SER A 44 22.76 0.48 -11.75
C SER A 44 21.36 0.00 -12.12
N GLU A 45 21.24 -0.82 -13.16
CA GLU A 45 19.96 -1.48 -13.52
C GLU A 45 19.29 -2.17 -12.32
N LYS A 46 20.09 -2.67 -11.37
CA LYS A 46 19.57 -3.30 -10.15
C LYS A 46 18.97 -2.29 -9.17
N GLY A 47 19.59 -1.11 -9.04
CA GLY A 47 19.07 -0.04 -8.19
C GLY A 47 17.82 0.58 -8.80
N GLU A 48 17.82 0.83 -10.12
CA GLU A 48 16.63 1.27 -10.86
C GLU A 48 15.46 0.29 -10.69
N ALA A 49 15.70 -1.01 -10.82
CA ALA A 49 14.66 -2.02 -10.62
C ALA A 49 14.11 -2.05 -9.18
N LEU A 50 14.95 -1.79 -8.18
CA LEU A 50 14.51 -1.72 -6.79
C LEU A 50 13.69 -0.45 -6.51
N SER A 51 14.11 0.69 -7.07
CA SER A 51 13.34 1.95 -7.03
C SER A 51 11.97 1.76 -7.68
N GLU A 52 11.90 1.11 -8.84
CA GLU A 52 10.62 0.86 -9.54
C GLU A 52 9.69 -0.04 -8.71
N ILE A 53 10.23 -1.03 -7.99
CA ILE A 53 9.45 -1.85 -7.05
C ILE A 53 8.86 -0.98 -5.94
N ILE A 54 9.67 -0.10 -5.32
CA ILE A 54 9.21 0.82 -4.27
C ILE A 54 8.08 1.73 -4.80
N ASP A 55 8.25 2.30 -6.00
CA ASP A 55 7.24 3.14 -6.65
C ASP A 55 5.90 2.39 -6.88
N PHE A 56 5.97 1.11 -7.25
CA PHE A 56 4.76 0.27 -7.38
C PHE A 56 4.08 -0.01 -6.03
N LEU A 57 4.85 -0.19 -4.95
CA LEU A 57 4.31 -0.39 -3.60
C LEU A 57 3.64 0.88 -3.07
N ASP A 58 4.23 2.05 -3.32
CA ASP A 58 3.60 3.35 -3.03
C ASP A 58 2.29 3.52 -3.78
N SER A 59 2.29 3.27 -5.09
CA SER A 59 1.08 3.33 -5.92
C SER A 59 -0.03 2.39 -5.44
N ALA A 60 0.36 1.19 -4.97
CA ALA A 60 -0.59 0.24 -4.39
C ALA A 60 -1.16 0.76 -3.05
N SER A 61 -0.35 1.38 -2.20
CA SER A 61 -0.78 1.98 -0.93
C SER A 61 -1.79 3.11 -1.16
N GLU A 62 -1.52 4.01 -2.12
CA GLU A 62 -2.46 5.05 -2.53
C GLU A 62 -3.79 4.47 -3.01
N SER A 63 -3.76 3.41 -3.83
CA SER A 63 -4.96 2.74 -4.33
C SER A 63 -5.79 2.10 -3.21
N LEU A 64 -5.15 1.56 -2.16
CA LEU A 64 -5.86 1.02 -1.00
C LEU A 64 -6.56 2.13 -0.20
N ASN A 65 -5.92 3.30 -0.05
CA ASN A 65 -6.53 4.47 0.60
C ASN A 65 -7.76 4.96 -0.16
N GLU A 66 -7.67 5.12 -1.49
CA GLU A 66 -8.83 5.48 -2.32
C GLU A 66 -9.98 4.47 -2.22
N CYS A 67 -9.64 3.18 -2.10
CA CYS A 67 -10.62 2.10 -1.91
C CYS A 67 -11.35 2.26 -0.58
N VAL A 68 -10.63 2.53 0.51
CA VAL A 68 -11.22 2.79 1.84
C VAL A 68 -12.14 4.00 1.79
N GLU A 69 -11.71 5.12 1.21
CA GLU A 69 -12.52 6.34 1.10
C GLU A 69 -13.81 6.11 0.30
N SER A 70 -13.73 5.33 -0.79
CA SER A 70 -14.87 4.97 -1.62
C SER A 70 -15.87 4.08 -0.87
N ILE A 71 -15.38 3.09 -0.11
CA ILE A 71 -16.23 2.22 0.71
C ILE A 71 -16.88 3.00 1.85
N GLN A 72 -16.11 3.87 2.52
CA GLN A 72 -16.62 4.71 3.61
C GLN A 72 -17.72 5.66 3.10
N SER A 73 -17.50 6.29 1.95
CA SER A 73 -18.51 7.11 1.28
C SER A 73 -19.79 6.31 0.97
N ALA A 74 -19.67 5.05 0.56
CA ALA A 74 -20.82 4.18 0.33
C ALA A 74 -21.59 3.87 1.63
N ILE A 75 -20.89 3.67 2.76
CA ILE A 75 -21.48 3.44 4.09
C ILE A 75 -22.32 4.63 4.55
N ASP A 76 -21.80 5.84 4.34
CA ASP A 76 -22.37 7.10 4.80
C ASP A 76 -23.60 7.56 3.98
N ASN A 77 -23.78 7.01 2.77
CA ASN A 77 -25.00 7.15 1.96
C ASN A 77 -26.15 6.19 2.38
#